data_AF-A0A958H8M1-F1
#
_entry.id   AF-A0A958H8M1-F1
#
_cell.length_a   1.000
_cell.length_b   1.000
_cell.length_c   1.000
_cell.angle_alpha   90.00
_cell.angle_beta   90.00
_cell.angle_gamma   90.00
#
_symmetry.space_group_name_H-M   'P 1'
#
loop_
_entity.id
_entity.type
_entity.pdbx_description
1 polymer ?
#
loop_
_entity_poly.entity_id
_entity_poly.type
_entity_poly.pdbx_seq_one_letter_code
_entity_poly.pdbx_strand_id
1 'polypeptide(L)'
;KIIRPGYTTVQELISETLSAERRRLGGLLAQALDDTATAALAQLLMRDSTLSELAVLRQDAKDFGWRQMAREREKRAMLEPLHRIAKALLPTLGISQQNLLFYASLANFYTVHDLRNIKADQTHLYLLCYAWQRYRQLTDNLVDAMAYHMKQLEEESSAGAQKSFIAEQVRRHQETPQVGRLLLLYVDDAVADATPFGKVRQRAYKIMPKDTLQITGQRMSVKPASKLALHWQAVDGLAERIRRHLRPLYVALDFAGIDPDSPWLAALAWAKSVFANRKRLSQRPLAECPASTLPKRLRPYLEISDADGKPAGLHADRYEFWLYRQIRKRLKSGELYLDDSLQHRHFSDELVSMEEMADALAQIDIHFLRQPIEAQLDTLAADLHAQWLAFNREL
;
A
#
# COMPACT_ATOMS: atom_id res chain seq x y z
N LYS A 1 32.70 49.55 -7.35
CA LYS A 1 33.17 48.97 -6.06
C LYS A 1 31.93 48.68 -5.21
N ILE A 2 31.56 47.42 -4.99
CA ILE A 2 30.43 47.07 -4.11
C ILE A 2 30.93 47.17 -2.67
N ILE A 3 30.45 48.17 -1.92
CA ILE A 3 30.75 48.31 -0.49
C ILE A 3 29.87 47.30 0.24
N ARG A 4 30.50 46.31 0.89
CA ARG A 4 29.76 45.34 1.71
C ARG A 4 29.35 46.02 3.02
N PRO A 5 28.10 45.85 3.47
CA PRO A 5 27.67 46.38 4.76
C PRO A 5 28.51 45.78 5.90
N GLY A 6 28.65 46.53 6.98
CA GLY A 6 29.31 46.06 8.20
C GLY A 6 28.53 44.90 8.83
N TYR A 7 29.23 44.02 9.53
CA TYR A 7 28.63 42.84 10.18
C TYR A 7 27.46 43.20 11.10
N THR A 8 27.59 44.27 11.89
CA THR A 8 26.54 44.77 12.80
C THR A 8 25.28 45.18 12.05
N THR A 9 25.42 45.90 10.93
CA THR A 9 24.30 46.32 10.09
C THR A 9 23.54 45.11 9.53
N VAL A 10 24.26 44.07 9.10
CA VAL A 10 23.64 42.82 8.62
C VAL A 10 22.94 42.08 9.76
N GLN A 11 23.56 42.01 10.94
CA GLN A 11 22.99 41.35 12.11
C GLN A 11 21.71 42.04 12.61
N GLU A 12 21.70 43.37 12.67
CA GLU A 12 20.52 44.17 13.04
C GLU A 12 19.37 43.94 12.05
N LEU A 13 19.65 44.05 10.75
CA LEU A 13 18.65 43.83 9.70
C LEU A 13 18.03 42.42 9.80
N ILE A 14 18.86 41.39 9.97
CA ILE A 14 18.39 40.00 10.13
C ILE A 14 17.53 39.88 11.40
N SER A 15 17.96 40.45 12.51
CA SER A 15 17.26 40.36 13.80
C SER A 15 15.90 41.06 13.77
N GLU A 16 15.83 42.23 13.15
CA GLU A 16 14.59 42.97 12.93
C GLU A 16 13.63 42.21 12.02
N THR A 17 14.14 41.69 10.89
CA THR A 17 13.35 40.91 9.93
C THR A 17 12.77 39.65 10.59
N LEU A 18 13.59 38.89 11.32
CA LEU A 18 13.13 37.70 12.06
C LEU A 18 12.09 38.06 13.14
N SER A 19 12.26 39.19 13.80
CA SER A 19 11.32 39.64 14.85
C SER A 19 10.00 40.13 14.27
N ALA A 20 10.02 40.78 13.10
CA ALA A 20 8.83 41.13 12.34
C ALA A 20 8.10 39.87 11.87
N GLU A 21 8.84 38.90 11.33
CA GLU A 21 8.28 37.65 10.80
C GLU A 21 7.66 36.80 11.91
N ARG A 22 8.32 36.68 13.07
CA ARG A 22 7.75 36.00 14.24
C ARG A 22 6.44 36.64 14.70
N ARG A 23 6.35 37.97 14.69
CA ARG A 23 5.11 38.69 15.04
C ARG A 23 4.00 38.45 14.00
N ARG A 24 4.35 38.46 12.71
CA ARG A 24 3.42 38.15 11.62
C ARG A 24 2.82 36.76 11.79
N LEU A 25 3.68 35.74 11.96
CA LEU A 25 3.27 34.36 12.16
C LEU A 25 2.44 34.18 13.44
N GLY A 26 2.86 34.78 14.55
CA GLY A 26 2.11 34.74 15.80
C GLY A 26 0.72 35.36 15.69
N GLY A 27 0.59 36.47 14.95
CA GLY A 27 -0.71 37.09 14.65
C GLY A 27 -1.63 36.19 13.84
N LEU A 28 -1.11 35.53 12.79
CA LEU A 28 -1.87 34.60 11.97
C LEU A 28 -2.33 33.37 12.77
N LEU A 29 -1.44 32.80 13.59
CA LEU A 29 -1.77 31.66 14.45
C LEU A 29 -2.85 32.03 15.49
N ALA A 30 -2.76 33.22 16.09
CA ALA A 30 -3.74 33.68 17.06
C ALA A 30 -5.14 33.91 16.45
N GLN A 31 -5.21 34.27 15.17
CA GLN A 31 -6.48 34.43 14.46
C GLN A 31 -7.09 33.09 14.02
N ALA A 32 -6.24 32.09 13.72
CA ALA A 32 -6.68 30.84 13.14
C ALA A 32 -6.90 29.70 14.15
N LEU A 33 -6.18 29.71 15.28
CA LEU A 33 -6.29 28.66 16.29
C LEU A 33 -7.43 28.99 17.26
N ASP A 34 -8.42 28.11 17.30
CA ASP A 34 -9.48 28.15 18.31
C ASP A 34 -9.02 27.51 19.64
N ASP A 35 -9.89 27.57 20.66
CA ASP A 35 -9.60 27.00 21.98
C ASP A 35 -9.37 25.48 21.90
N THR A 36 -10.07 24.79 21.00
CA THR A 36 -9.94 23.35 20.79
C THR A 36 -8.57 22.99 20.24
N ALA A 37 -8.10 23.70 19.22
CA ALA A 37 -6.77 23.52 18.64
C ALA A 37 -5.67 23.81 19.67
N THR A 38 -5.83 24.89 20.43
CA THR A 38 -4.89 25.29 21.47
C THR A 38 -4.81 24.24 22.58
N ALA A 39 -5.95 23.69 23.01
CA ALA A 39 -6.01 22.60 23.99
C ALA A 39 -5.33 21.32 23.46
N ALA A 40 -5.56 20.95 22.20
CA ALA A 40 -4.92 19.79 21.58
C ALA A 40 -3.39 19.95 21.48
N LEU A 41 -2.88 21.15 21.16
CA LEU A 41 -1.45 21.44 21.17
C LEU A 41 -0.86 21.39 22.59
N ALA A 42 -1.58 21.90 23.58
CA ALA A 42 -1.17 21.82 24.98
C ALA A 42 -1.13 20.37 25.48
N GLN A 43 -2.05 19.52 25.03
CA GLN A 43 -2.12 18.10 25.38
C GLN A 43 -0.85 17.35 24.95
N LEU A 44 -0.27 17.68 23.78
CA LEU A 44 1.01 17.10 23.34
C LEU A 44 2.14 17.29 24.35
N LEU A 45 2.09 18.39 25.10
CA LEU A 45 3.08 18.74 26.10
C LEU A 45 2.74 18.18 27.49
N MET A 46 1.52 17.69 27.75
CA MET A 46 1.13 17.15 29.06
C MET A 46 1.80 15.79 29.36
N ARG A 47 1.88 15.44 30.66
CA ARG A 47 2.43 14.17 31.15
C ARG A 47 1.35 13.41 31.90
N ASP A 48 0.89 12.30 31.35
CA ASP A 48 -0.23 11.55 31.95
C ASP A 48 0.22 10.39 32.87
N SER A 49 1.45 9.90 32.76
CA SER A 49 1.93 8.84 33.67
C SER A 49 3.45 8.62 33.74
N THR A 50 4.18 8.77 32.63
CA THR A 50 5.66 8.60 32.61
C THR A 50 6.37 9.40 31.51
N LEU A 51 5.77 9.46 30.32
CA LEU A 51 6.23 10.24 29.17
C LEU A 51 5.14 11.23 28.75
N SER A 52 5.51 12.32 28.07
CA SER A 52 4.53 13.17 27.40
C SER A 52 4.06 12.52 26.10
N GLU A 53 2.90 12.95 25.60
CA GLU A 53 2.39 12.51 24.30
C GLU A 53 3.39 12.79 23.17
N LEU A 54 4.01 13.97 23.16
CA LEU A 54 5.07 14.31 22.21
C LEU A 54 6.24 13.31 22.25
N ALA A 55 6.65 12.84 23.43
CA ALA A 55 7.73 11.86 23.54
C ALA A 55 7.34 10.49 22.99
N VAL A 56 6.07 10.10 23.11
CA VAL A 56 5.53 8.87 22.50
C VAL A 56 5.48 9.00 20.97
N LEU A 57 5.05 10.16 20.47
CA LEU A 57 4.96 10.45 19.04
C LEU A 57 6.33 10.46 18.34
N ARG A 58 7.38 10.92 19.03
CA ARG A 58 8.77 10.93 18.53
C ARG A 58 9.37 9.55 18.30
N GLN A 59 8.84 8.50 18.95
CA GLN A 59 9.39 7.15 18.79
C GLN A 59 8.92 6.54 17.47
N ASP A 60 9.83 5.98 16.67
CA ASP A 60 9.49 5.20 15.49
C ASP A 60 9.22 3.73 15.83
N ALA A 61 8.45 3.05 14.98
CA ALA A 61 8.31 1.62 15.03
C ALA A 61 9.65 0.92 14.75
N LYS A 62 9.99 -0.08 15.56
CA LYS A 62 11.23 -0.87 15.40
C LYS A 62 11.12 -1.95 14.31
N ASP A 63 9.90 -2.39 14.04
CA ASP A 63 9.56 -3.45 13.12
C ASP A 63 8.11 -3.30 12.65
N PHE A 64 7.72 -4.07 11.63
CA PHE A 64 6.34 -4.10 11.11
C PHE A 64 5.46 -5.13 11.84
N GLY A 65 5.81 -5.52 13.07
CA GLY A 65 5.01 -6.41 13.90
C GLY A 65 3.64 -5.82 14.23
N TRP A 66 2.65 -6.69 14.43
CA TRP A 66 1.25 -6.25 14.61
C TRP A 66 1.05 -5.25 15.75
N ARG A 67 1.78 -5.40 16.87
CA ARG A 67 1.69 -4.47 18.02
C ARG A 67 2.28 -3.11 17.69
N GLN A 68 3.40 -3.09 16.94
CA GLN A 68 4.02 -1.84 16.53
C GLN A 68 3.11 -1.10 15.54
N MET A 69 2.54 -1.82 14.57
CA MET A 69 1.61 -1.23 13.62
C MET A 69 0.28 -0.79 14.25
N ALA A 70 -0.17 -1.46 15.32
CA ALA A 70 -1.28 -0.94 16.12
C ALA A 70 -0.94 0.42 16.74
N ARG A 71 0.23 0.54 17.36
CA ARG A 71 0.71 1.79 17.98
C ARG A 71 0.95 2.91 16.96
N GLU A 72 1.52 2.62 15.80
CA GLU A 72 1.71 3.63 14.75
C GLU A 72 0.36 4.20 14.26
N ARG A 73 -0.67 3.35 14.13
CA ARG A 73 -2.03 3.80 13.81
C ARG A 73 -2.65 4.63 14.92
N GLU A 74 -2.44 4.26 16.19
CA GLU A 74 -2.89 5.04 17.34
C GLU A 74 -2.23 6.43 17.37
N LYS A 75 -0.91 6.52 17.13
CA LYS A 75 -0.19 7.79 17.00
C LYS A 75 -0.73 8.64 15.85
N ARG A 76 -0.98 8.02 14.68
CA ARG A 76 -1.56 8.72 13.52
C ARG A 76 -2.95 9.26 13.86
N ALA A 77 -3.80 8.46 14.49
CA ALA A 77 -5.14 8.86 14.92
C ALA A 77 -5.11 9.98 15.97
N MET A 78 -4.13 9.98 16.89
CA MET A 78 -3.91 11.05 17.87
C MET A 78 -3.53 12.37 17.18
N LEU A 79 -2.71 12.33 16.14
CA LEU A 79 -2.29 13.51 15.38
C LEU A 79 -3.32 14.01 14.37
N GLU A 80 -4.30 13.20 13.99
CA GLU A 80 -5.31 13.50 12.97
C GLU A 80 -5.97 14.89 13.13
N PRO A 81 -6.46 15.32 14.33
CA PRO A 81 -7.10 16.62 14.46
C PRO A 81 -6.13 17.78 14.21
N LEU A 82 -4.92 17.70 14.75
CA LEU A 82 -3.87 18.70 14.57
C LEU A 82 -3.36 18.74 13.13
N HIS A 83 -3.26 17.58 12.48
CA HIS A 83 -2.88 17.48 11.08
C HIS A 83 -3.88 18.17 10.16
N ARG A 84 -5.20 18.01 10.38
CA ARG A 84 -6.23 18.71 9.60
C ARG A 84 -6.13 20.23 9.73
N ILE A 85 -5.93 20.71 10.95
CA ILE A 85 -5.72 22.15 11.23
C ILE A 85 -4.48 22.63 10.49
N ALA A 86 -3.37 21.90 10.62
CA ALA A 86 -2.12 22.27 9.96
C ALA A 86 -2.23 22.22 8.43
N LYS A 87 -2.94 21.25 7.85
CA LYS A 87 -3.18 21.13 6.41
C LYS A 87 -3.92 22.34 5.84
N ALA A 88 -4.85 22.91 6.59
CA ALA A 88 -5.55 24.14 6.21
C ALA A 88 -4.73 25.42 6.47
N LEU A 89 -4.05 25.48 7.61
CA LEU A 89 -3.40 26.71 8.09
C LEU A 89 -2.02 26.96 7.50
N LEU A 90 -1.16 25.94 7.42
CA LEU A 90 0.25 26.11 7.01
C LEU A 90 0.43 26.76 5.63
N PRO A 91 -0.38 26.45 4.59
CA PRO A 91 -0.28 27.13 3.30
C PRO A 91 -0.50 28.65 3.39
N THR A 92 -1.37 29.11 4.30
CA THR A 92 -1.69 30.54 4.47
C THR A 92 -0.57 31.33 5.14
N LEU A 93 0.38 30.65 5.79
CA LEU A 93 1.49 31.31 6.46
C LEU A 93 2.49 31.91 5.47
N GLY A 94 2.51 31.47 4.19
CA GLY A 94 3.43 31.99 3.18
C GLY A 94 4.90 31.71 3.49
N ILE A 95 5.19 30.63 4.24
CA ILE A 95 6.55 30.19 4.56
C ILE A 95 6.94 29.01 3.67
N SER A 96 8.22 28.94 3.30
CA SER A 96 8.74 27.87 2.44
C SER A 96 8.59 26.50 3.09
N GLN A 97 8.53 25.45 2.27
CA GLN A 97 8.52 24.07 2.74
C GLN A 97 9.74 23.75 3.63
N GLN A 98 10.91 24.32 3.32
CA GLN A 98 12.11 24.14 4.14
C GLN A 98 11.95 24.76 5.53
N ASN A 99 11.27 25.91 5.64
CA ASN A 99 10.96 26.52 6.94
C ASN A 99 9.95 25.68 7.73
N LEU A 100 8.96 25.06 7.07
CA LEU A 100 8.05 24.12 7.73
C LEU A 100 8.81 22.94 8.34
N LEU A 101 9.70 22.31 7.58
CA LEU A 101 10.54 21.21 8.04
C LEU A 101 11.48 21.66 9.17
N PHE A 102 12.05 22.87 9.05
CA PHE A 102 12.89 23.46 10.10
C PHE A 102 12.10 23.64 11.40
N TYR A 103 10.91 24.25 11.36
CA TYR A 103 10.08 24.44 12.56
C TYR A 103 9.60 23.12 13.16
N ALA A 104 9.25 22.14 12.33
CA ALA A 104 8.95 20.79 12.80
C ALA A 104 10.16 20.15 13.51
N SER A 105 11.38 20.38 13.02
CA SER A 105 12.60 19.87 13.64
C SER A 105 12.86 20.49 15.03
N LEU A 106 12.44 21.74 15.25
CA LEU A 106 12.57 22.40 16.56
C LEU A 106 11.69 21.71 17.62
N ALA A 107 10.52 21.21 17.23
CA ALA A 107 9.69 20.42 18.13
C ALA A 107 10.33 19.07 18.50
N ASN A 108 11.35 18.59 17.78
CA ASN A 108 12.15 17.42 18.18
C ASN A 108 13.37 17.81 18.99
N PHE A 109 13.99 18.94 18.65
CA PHE A 109 15.20 19.46 19.31
C PHE A 109 14.93 19.86 20.76
N TYR A 110 13.87 20.63 21.01
CA TYR A 110 13.56 21.12 22.35
C TYR A 110 12.99 20.03 23.26
N THR A 111 13.28 20.12 24.55
CA THR A 111 12.58 19.31 25.55
C THR A 111 11.16 19.83 25.74
N VAL A 112 10.29 19.00 26.32
CA VAL A 112 8.93 19.42 26.68
C VAL A 112 8.95 20.59 27.66
N HIS A 113 9.95 20.66 28.54
CA HIS A 113 10.12 21.77 29.46
C HIS A 113 10.45 23.06 28.71
N ASP A 114 11.39 23.02 27.76
CA ASP A 114 11.77 24.18 26.96
C ASP A 114 10.58 24.68 26.13
N LEU A 115 9.85 23.77 25.48
CA LEU A 115 8.67 24.12 24.68
C LEU A 115 7.57 24.82 25.50
N ARG A 116 7.43 24.51 26.79
CA ARG A 116 6.49 25.20 27.69
C ARG A 116 6.95 26.60 28.10
N ASN A 117 8.26 26.90 28.02
CA ASN A 117 8.84 28.17 28.43
C ASN A 117 9.09 29.13 27.25
N ILE A 118 9.05 28.61 26.01
CA ILE A 118 9.05 29.43 24.79
C ILE A 118 7.70 30.18 24.67
N LYS A 119 7.68 31.30 23.96
CA LYS A 119 6.44 32.04 23.68
C LYS A 119 5.41 31.11 23.02
N ALA A 120 4.17 31.18 23.49
CA ALA A 120 3.11 30.24 23.10
C ALA A 120 2.88 30.18 21.59
N ASP A 121 2.91 31.33 20.91
CA ASP A 121 2.79 31.45 19.45
C ASP A 121 3.87 30.63 18.71
N GLN A 122 5.12 30.71 19.15
CA GLN A 122 6.22 29.94 18.57
C GLN A 122 6.09 28.44 18.87
N THR A 123 5.73 28.09 20.10
CA THR A 123 5.51 26.68 20.46
C THR A 123 4.39 26.06 19.64
N HIS A 124 3.28 26.80 19.44
CA HIS A 124 2.18 26.35 18.58
C HIS A 124 2.64 26.13 17.14
N LEU A 125 3.42 27.05 16.58
CA LEU A 125 3.99 26.89 15.23
C LEU A 125 4.83 25.61 15.12
N TYR A 126 5.74 25.39 16.07
CA TYR A 126 6.64 24.23 16.03
C TYR A 126 5.85 22.91 16.14
N LEU A 127 4.88 22.85 17.05
CA LEU A 127 4.05 21.67 17.25
C LEU A 127 3.11 21.40 16.07
N LEU A 128 2.56 22.43 15.41
CA LEU A 128 1.73 22.26 14.21
C LEU A 128 2.55 21.75 13.02
N CYS A 129 3.71 22.37 12.77
CA CYS A 129 4.63 21.89 11.74
C CYS A 129 5.07 20.45 12.01
N TYR A 130 5.33 20.11 13.28
CA TYR A 130 5.63 18.75 13.70
C TYR A 130 4.48 17.79 13.46
N ALA A 131 3.26 18.13 13.90
CA ALA A 131 2.08 17.28 13.71
C ALA A 131 1.84 17.01 12.21
N TRP A 132 1.95 18.04 11.37
CA TRP A 132 1.84 17.93 9.92
C TRP A 132 2.87 16.99 9.30
N GLN A 133 4.15 17.17 9.64
CA GLN A 133 5.21 16.31 9.11
C GLN A 133 5.09 14.88 9.66
N ARG A 134 4.86 14.74 10.96
CA ARG A 134 4.86 13.46 11.66
C ARG A 134 3.68 12.60 11.25
N TYR A 135 2.49 13.18 11.06
CA TYR A 135 1.34 12.46 10.53
C TYR A 135 1.63 11.83 9.16
N ARG A 136 2.30 12.56 8.28
CA ARG A 136 2.68 12.06 6.94
C ARG A 136 3.73 10.96 7.00
N GLN A 137 4.74 11.10 7.87
CA GLN A 137 5.71 10.03 8.15
C GLN A 137 5.04 8.76 8.69
N LEU A 138 4.10 8.89 9.63
CA LEU A 138 3.36 7.75 10.15
C LEU A 138 2.53 7.08 9.05
N THR A 139 1.94 7.87 8.14
CA THR A 139 1.25 7.34 6.95
C THR A 139 2.21 6.51 6.08
N ASP A 140 3.41 7.02 5.80
CA ASP A 140 4.43 6.30 5.03
C ASP A 140 4.87 5.00 5.72
N ASN A 141 5.09 5.03 7.04
CA ASN A 141 5.42 3.83 7.82
C ASN A 141 4.33 2.73 7.68
N LEU A 142 3.05 3.12 7.66
CA LEU A 142 1.94 2.18 7.45
C LEU A 142 1.91 1.63 6.02
N VAL A 143 2.24 2.44 5.01
CA VAL A 143 2.36 2.02 3.61
C VAL A 143 3.51 1.04 3.42
N ASP A 144 4.66 1.31 4.02
CA ASP A 144 5.83 0.43 3.99
C ASP A 144 5.51 -0.92 4.64
N ALA A 145 4.88 -0.90 5.81
CA ALA A 145 4.44 -2.12 6.49
C ALA A 145 3.42 -2.91 5.64
N MET A 146 2.47 -2.22 5.01
CA MET A 146 1.51 -2.81 4.09
C MET A 146 2.22 -3.48 2.90
N ALA A 147 3.17 -2.78 2.28
CA ALA A 147 3.91 -3.30 1.14
C ALA A 147 4.80 -4.50 1.51
N TYR A 148 5.40 -4.46 2.70
CA TYR A 148 6.20 -5.55 3.28
C TYR A 148 5.36 -6.81 3.51
N HIS A 149 4.27 -6.70 4.28
CA HIS A 149 3.42 -7.85 4.59
C HIS A 149 2.78 -8.43 3.33
N MET A 150 2.34 -7.57 2.40
CA MET A 150 1.77 -8.04 1.14
C MET A 150 2.79 -8.82 0.31
N LYS A 151 4.04 -8.32 0.21
CA LYS A 151 5.11 -9.04 -0.49
C LYS A 151 5.38 -10.41 0.14
N GLN A 152 5.48 -10.47 1.46
CA GLN A 152 5.73 -11.72 2.17
C GLN A 152 4.63 -12.76 1.91
N LEU A 153 3.36 -12.34 1.94
CA LEU A 153 2.23 -13.25 1.69
C LEU A 153 2.14 -13.68 0.21
N GLU A 154 2.49 -12.81 -0.74
CA GLU A 154 2.59 -13.17 -2.17
C GLU A 154 3.68 -14.22 -2.41
N GLU A 155 4.86 -14.05 -1.81
CA GLU A 155 5.98 -14.98 -1.93
C GLU A 155 5.64 -16.33 -1.28
N GLU A 156 5.06 -16.32 -0.08
CA GLU A 156 4.68 -17.52 0.65
C GLU A 156 3.58 -18.32 -0.05
N SER A 157 2.52 -17.65 -0.53
CA SER A 157 1.46 -18.31 -1.30
C SER A 157 1.99 -18.87 -2.62
N SER A 158 2.92 -18.18 -3.27
CA SER A 158 3.55 -18.66 -4.51
C SER A 158 4.46 -19.87 -4.25
N ALA A 159 5.27 -19.83 -3.19
CA ALA A 159 6.14 -20.92 -2.78
C ALA A 159 5.34 -22.16 -2.33
N GLY A 160 4.30 -21.96 -1.52
CA GLY A 160 3.39 -23.03 -1.08
C GLY A 160 2.67 -23.69 -2.25
N ALA A 161 2.21 -22.91 -3.23
CA ALA A 161 1.61 -23.42 -4.45
C ALA A 161 2.61 -24.23 -5.29
N GLN A 162 3.83 -23.72 -5.46
CA GLN A 162 4.87 -24.41 -6.22
C GLN A 162 5.26 -25.74 -5.55
N LYS A 163 5.42 -25.75 -4.23
CA LYS A 163 5.73 -26.97 -3.46
C LYS A 163 4.61 -28.01 -3.60
N SER A 164 3.35 -27.59 -3.47
CA SER A 164 2.19 -28.47 -3.62
C SER A 164 2.07 -29.03 -5.04
N PHE A 165 2.34 -28.19 -6.04
CA PHE A 165 2.31 -28.60 -7.45
C PHE A 165 3.37 -29.65 -7.76
N ILE A 166 4.62 -29.44 -7.31
CA ILE A 166 5.72 -30.41 -7.47
C ILE A 166 5.36 -31.71 -6.74
N ALA A 167 4.88 -31.64 -5.50
CA ALA A 167 4.52 -32.83 -4.73
C ALA A 167 3.44 -33.68 -5.43
N GLU A 168 2.42 -33.05 -6.00
CA GLU A 168 1.37 -33.75 -6.74
C GLU A 168 1.91 -34.35 -8.06
N GLN A 169 2.82 -33.67 -8.77
CA GLN A 169 3.48 -34.21 -9.96
C GLN A 169 4.35 -35.44 -9.63
N VAL A 170 5.19 -35.34 -8.60
CA VAL A 170 6.05 -36.45 -8.14
C VAL A 170 5.18 -37.64 -7.74
N ARG A 171 4.12 -37.40 -6.97
CA ARG A 171 3.22 -38.46 -6.53
C ARG A 171 2.49 -39.13 -7.69
N ARG A 172 2.04 -38.37 -8.69
CA ARG A 172 1.46 -38.94 -9.93
C ARG A 172 2.48 -39.78 -10.70
N HIS A 173 3.71 -39.29 -10.82
CA HIS A 173 4.77 -40.02 -11.50
C HIS A 173 5.10 -41.35 -10.80
N GLN A 174 5.17 -41.36 -9.45
CA GLN A 174 5.42 -42.56 -8.66
C GLN A 174 4.29 -43.61 -8.78
N GLU A 175 3.03 -43.16 -8.84
CA GLU A 175 1.87 -44.07 -8.92
C GLU A 175 1.58 -44.57 -10.34
N THR A 176 2.05 -43.86 -11.38
CA THR A 176 1.79 -44.19 -12.80
C THR A 176 2.17 -45.63 -13.18
N PRO A 177 3.35 -46.17 -12.80
CA PRO A 177 3.69 -47.56 -13.12
C PRO A 177 2.77 -48.59 -12.46
N GLN A 178 2.36 -48.35 -11.20
CA GLN A 178 1.44 -49.24 -10.49
C GLN A 178 0.05 -49.23 -11.13
N VAL A 179 -0.42 -48.05 -11.54
CA VAL A 179 -1.68 -47.90 -12.28
C VAL A 179 -1.61 -48.56 -13.65
N GLY A 180 -0.51 -48.41 -14.38
CA GLY A 180 -0.29 -49.13 -15.65
C GLY A 180 -0.38 -50.65 -15.45
N ARG A 181 0.28 -51.19 -14.43
CA ARG A 181 0.19 -52.62 -14.08
C ARG A 181 -1.22 -53.06 -13.68
N LEU A 182 -2.01 -52.20 -13.04
CA LEU A 182 -3.41 -52.47 -12.73
C LEU A 182 -4.28 -52.52 -13.98
N LEU A 183 -4.05 -51.63 -14.94
CA LEU A 183 -4.76 -51.62 -16.23
C LEU A 183 -4.45 -52.88 -17.05
N LEU A 184 -3.19 -53.34 -17.02
CA LEU A 184 -2.77 -54.55 -17.74
C LEU A 184 -3.47 -55.84 -17.26
N LEU A 185 -4.00 -55.87 -16.03
CA LEU A 185 -4.78 -57.02 -15.54
C LEU A 185 -6.06 -57.29 -16.36
N TYR A 186 -6.58 -56.30 -17.08
CA TYR A 186 -7.78 -56.44 -17.90
C TYR A 186 -7.52 -56.99 -19.31
N VAL A 187 -6.25 -57.04 -19.74
CA VAL A 187 -5.82 -57.52 -21.06
C VAL A 187 -4.80 -58.66 -20.94
N ASP A 188 -4.68 -59.26 -19.76
CA ASP A 188 -3.76 -60.36 -19.48
C ASP A 188 -4.38 -61.69 -19.88
N ASP A 189 -3.95 -62.25 -21.02
CA ASP A 189 -4.42 -63.54 -21.56
C ASP A 189 -4.19 -64.72 -20.60
N ALA A 190 -3.34 -64.58 -19.58
CA ALA A 190 -3.18 -65.59 -18.52
C ALA A 190 -4.35 -65.62 -17.52
N VAL A 191 -5.25 -64.65 -17.57
CA VAL A 191 -6.47 -64.61 -16.75
C VAL A 191 -7.65 -65.08 -17.61
N ALA A 192 -8.04 -66.35 -17.47
CA ALA A 192 -9.21 -66.87 -18.17
C ALA A 192 -10.50 -66.12 -17.78
N ASP A 193 -11.41 -65.89 -18.73
CA ASP A 193 -12.68 -65.17 -18.53
C ASP A 193 -13.56 -65.77 -17.42
N ALA A 194 -13.47 -67.08 -17.22
CA ALA A 194 -14.19 -67.79 -16.15
C ALA A 194 -13.64 -67.48 -14.73
N THR A 195 -12.53 -66.74 -14.61
CA THR A 195 -11.92 -66.41 -13.32
C THR A 195 -12.84 -65.46 -12.53
N PRO A 196 -13.23 -65.80 -11.28
CA PRO A 196 -14.04 -64.91 -10.47
C PRO A 196 -13.34 -63.57 -10.22
N PHE A 197 -14.05 -62.46 -10.43
CA PHE A 197 -13.50 -61.09 -10.27
C PHE A 197 -12.90 -60.84 -8.88
N GLY A 198 -13.38 -61.55 -7.84
CA GLY A 198 -12.78 -61.56 -6.50
C GLY A 198 -11.28 -61.92 -6.50
N LYS A 199 -10.86 -62.90 -7.30
CA LYS A 199 -9.44 -63.30 -7.43
C LYS A 199 -8.63 -62.24 -8.17
N VAL A 200 -9.21 -61.58 -9.18
CA VAL A 200 -8.59 -60.46 -9.91
C VAL A 200 -8.35 -59.27 -8.97
N ARG A 201 -9.33 -58.93 -8.11
CA ARG A 201 -9.16 -57.89 -7.08
C ARG A 201 -8.04 -58.22 -6.09
N GLN A 202 -7.91 -59.47 -5.65
CA GLN A 202 -6.81 -59.88 -4.78
C GLN A 202 -5.45 -59.73 -5.46
N ARG A 203 -5.34 -60.01 -6.77
CA ARG A 203 -4.12 -59.75 -7.56
C ARG A 203 -3.84 -58.24 -7.66
N ALA A 204 -4.86 -57.43 -7.93
CA ALA A 204 -4.74 -55.97 -7.96
C ALA A 204 -4.24 -55.39 -6.62
N TYR A 205 -4.74 -55.89 -5.49
CA TYR A 205 -4.31 -55.44 -4.16
C TYR A 205 -2.85 -55.77 -3.81
N LYS A 206 -2.23 -56.73 -4.50
CA LYS A 206 -0.78 -56.98 -4.41
C LYS A 206 0.05 -55.95 -5.18
N ILE A 207 -0.52 -55.29 -6.18
CA ILE A 207 0.13 -54.22 -6.97
C ILE A 207 -0.01 -52.88 -6.24
N MET A 208 -1.20 -52.59 -5.72
CA MET A 208 -1.51 -51.39 -4.95
C MET A 208 -2.55 -51.72 -3.88
N PRO A 209 -2.30 -51.46 -2.59
CA PRO A 209 -3.26 -51.73 -1.51
C PRO A 209 -4.63 -51.08 -1.76
N LYS A 210 -5.70 -51.73 -1.31
CA LYS A 210 -7.09 -51.31 -1.58
C LYS A 210 -7.35 -49.83 -1.27
N ASP A 211 -6.92 -49.35 -0.10
CA ASP A 211 -7.19 -47.98 0.33
C ASP A 211 -6.42 -46.96 -0.52
N THR A 212 -5.16 -47.25 -0.84
CA THR A 212 -4.34 -46.45 -1.76
C THR A 212 -4.95 -46.45 -3.16
N LEU A 213 -5.39 -47.60 -3.67
CA LEU A 213 -6.04 -47.73 -4.97
C LEU A 213 -7.32 -46.91 -5.08
N GLN A 214 -8.13 -46.89 -4.02
CA GLN A 214 -9.32 -46.06 -3.97
C GLN A 214 -8.98 -44.56 -4.04
N ILE A 215 -8.01 -44.10 -3.22
CA ILE A 215 -7.58 -42.69 -3.19
C ILE A 215 -6.95 -42.28 -4.53
N THR A 216 -6.05 -43.11 -5.07
CA THR A 216 -5.41 -42.90 -6.37
C THR A 216 -6.43 -42.87 -7.50
N GLY A 217 -7.34 -43.84 -7.53
CA GLY A 217 -8.40 -43.93 -8.54
C GLY A 217 -9.31 -42.70 -8.53
N GLN A 218 -9.80 -42.29 -7.35
CA GLN A 218 -10.61 -41.07 -7.20
C GLN A 218 -9.86 -39.83 -7.67
N ARG A 219 -8.59 -39.68 -7.28
CA ARG A 219 -7.78 -38.51 -7.66
C ARG A 219 -7.41 -38.47 -9.14
N MET A 220 -7.13 -39.62 -9.76
CA MET A 220 -6.82 -39.70 -11.19
C MET A 220 -8.06 -39.56 -12.07
N SER A 221 -9.24 -39.85 -11.52
CA SER A 221 -10.53 -39.64 -12.20
C SER A 221 -10.92 -38.16 -12.30
N VAL A 222 -10.24 -37.27 -11.56
CA VAL A 222 -10.49 -35.83 -11.56
C VAL A 222 -9.31 -35.08 -12.17
N LYS A 223 -9.61 -33.99 -12.90
CA LYS A 223 -8.60 -33.11 -13.47
C LYS A 223 -7.67 -32.57 -12.35
N PRO A 224 -6.34 -32.66 -12.49
CA PRO A 224 -5.41 -32.12 -11.49
C PRO A 224 -5.67 -30.63 -11.24
N ALA A 225 -5.52 -30.22 -9.99
CA ALA A 225 -5.56 -28.81 -9.63
C ALA A 225 -4.49 -28.05 -10.42
N SER A 226 -4.90 -27.01 -11.13
CA SER A 226 -3.97 -26.10 -11.80
C SER A 226 -3.08 -25.40 -10.78
N LYS A 227 -1.88 -24.95 -11.19
CA LYS A 227 -0.99 -24.12 -10.35
C LYS A 227 -1.71 -22.89 -9.77
N LEU A 228 -2.64 -22.29 -10.53
CA LEU A 228 -3.45 -21.16 -10.07
C LEU A 228 -4.45 -21.57 -8.97
N ALA A 229 -5.07 -22.75 -9.08
CA ALA A 229 -5.95 -23.28 -8.03
C ALA A 229 -5.18 -23.53 -6.73
N LEU A 230 -3.98 -24.12 -6.84
CA LEU A 230 -3.09 -24.35 -5.69
C LEU A 230 -2.63 -23.03 -5.05
N HIS A 231 -2.42 -21.97 -5.84
CA HIS A 231 -2.13 -20.64 -5.31
C HIS A 231 -3.27 -20.09 -4.45
N TRP A 232 -4.51 -20.15 -4.93
CA TRP A 232 -5.66 -19.70 -4.14
C TRP A 232 -5.93 -20.57 -2.91
N GLN A 233 -5.64 -21.87 -2.97
CA GLN A 233 -5.66 -22.74 -1.79
C GLN A 233 -4.58 -22.35 -0.77
N ALA A 234 -3.38 -21.96 -1.23
CA ALA A 234 -2.34 -21.45 -0.34
C ALA A 234 -2.77 -20.13 0.32
N VAL A 235 -3.45 -19.25 -0.42
CA VAL A 235 -4.02 -18.00 0.13
C VAL A 235 -5.05 -18.28 1.23
N ASP A 236 -5.86 -19.34 1.12
CA ASP A 236 -6.83 -19.70 2.17
C ASP A 236 -6.14 -19.94 3.53
N GLY A 237 -4.95 -20.55 3.52
CA GLY A 237 -4.13 -20.76 4.73
C GLY A 237 -3.54 -19.48 5.34
N LEU A 238 -3.57 -18.35 4.61
CA LEU A 238 -3.02 -17.06 5.05
C LEU A 238 -4.09 -16.11 5.59
N ALA A 239 -5.37 -16.50 5.58
CA ALA A 239 -6.50 -15.64 5.93
C ALA A 239 -6.33 -14.92 7.28
N GLU A 240 -5.97 -15.65 8.35
CA GLU A 240 -5.76 -15.04 9.68
C GLU A 240 -4.65 -13.99 9.69
N ARG A 241 -3.57 -14.22 8.94
CA ARG A 241 -2.46 -13.25 8.84
C ARG A 241 -2.86 -12.03 8.03
N ILE A 242 -3.63 -12.19 6.97
CA ILE A 242 -4.20 -11.08 6.19
C ILE A 242 -5.06 -10.20 7.11
N ARG A 243 -5.97 -10.81 7.87
CA ARG A 243 -6.87 -10.09 8.81
C ARG A 243 -6.11 -9.39 9.92
N ARG A 244 -5.06 -10.02 10.43
CA ARG A 244 -4.28 -9.49 11.56
C ARG A 244 -3.30 -8.39 11.15
N HIS A 245 -2.61 -8.55 10.01
CA HIS A 245 -1.51 -7.68 9.63
C HIS A 245 -1.87 -6.67 8.52
N LEU A 246 -2.67 -7.06 7.52
CA LEU A 246 -2.97 -6.20 6.39
C LEU A 246 -4.24 -5.38 6.59
N ARG A 247 -5.35 -6.03 6.97
CA ARG A 247 -6.66 -5.34 7.13
C ARG A 247 -6.58 -4.05 7.96
N PRO A 248 -5.91 -4.04 9.12
CA PRO A 248 -5.87 -2.85 9.96
C PRO A 248 -5.10 -1.68 9.31
N LEU A 249 -4.17 -1.97 8.39
CA LEU A 249 -3.40 -0.98 7.63
C LEU A 249 -4.25 -0.40 6.49
N TYR A 250 -4.84 -1.27 5.66
CA TYR A 250 -5.69 -0.84 4.54
C TYR A 250 -6.92 -0.06 5.02
N VAL A 251 -7.48 -0.41 6.19
CA VAL A 251 -8.60 0.34 6.79
C VAL A 251 -8.17 1.75 7.20
N ALA A 252 -6.95 1.91 7.72
CA ALA A 252 -6.44 3.19 8.23
C ALA A 252 -5.93 4.14 7.14
N LEU A 253 -5.48 3.62 5.99
CA LEU A 253 -4.92 4.42 4.89
C LEU A 253 -6.02 4.97 3.97
N ASP A 254 -5.99 6.27 3.71
CA ASP A 254 -7.02 7.00 2.96
C ASP A 254 -6.60 7.21 1.50
N PHE A 255 -6.67 6.14 0.72
CA PHE A 255 -6.28 6.15 -0.69
C PHE A 255 -7.19 7.07 -1.52
N ALA A 256 -6.57 7.87 -2.36
CA ALA A 256 -7.18 8.62 -3.45
C ALA A 256 -6.67 8.06 -4.80
N GLY A 257 -7.28 8.48 -5.90
CA GLY A 257 -6.92 8.01 -7.24
C GLY A 257 -7.10 9.10 -8.27
N ILE A 258 -6.36 8.98 -9.37
CA ILE A 258 -6.45 9.92 -10.50
C ILE A 258 -7.86 9.92 -11.09
N ASP A 259 -8.47 8.73 -11.13
CA ASP A 259 -9.87 8.53 -11.50
C ASP A 259 -10.74 8.43 -10.23
N PRO A 260 -11.64 9.41 -9.97
CA PRO A 260 -12.57 9.37 -8.85
C PRO A 260 -13.49 8.14 -8.87
N ASP A 261 -13.81 7.61 -10.05
CA ASP A 261 -14.70 6.47 -10.24
C ASP A 261 -13.95 5.13 -10.23
N SER A 262 -12.73 5.11 -9.69
CA SER A 262 -11.90 3.91 -9.60
C SER A 262 -12.65 2.77 -8.91
N PRO A 263 -12.89 1.63 -9.59
CA PRO A 263 -13.63 0.53 -9.01
C PRO A 263 -12.90 -0.12 -7.83
N TRP A 264 -11.59 0.07 -7.74
CA TRP A 264 -10.77 -0.44 -6.63
C TRP A 264 -10.92 0.41 -5.38
N LEU A 265 -11.04 1.73 -5.53
CA LEU A 265 -11.39 2.62 -4.42
C LEU A 265 -12.80 2.33 -3.92
N ALA A 266 -13.77 2.17 -4.83
CA ALA A 266 -15.13 1.77 -4.48
C ALA A 266 -15.16 0.42 -3.72
N ALA A 267 -14.41 -0.58 -4.20
CA ALA A 267 -14.30 -1.88 -3.53
C ALA A 267 -13.62 -1.79 -2.16
N LEU A 268 -12.60 -0.96 -2.02
CA LEU A 268 -11.93 -0.73 -0.74
C LEU A 268 -12.85 -0.01 0.25
N ALA A 269 -13.56 1.03 -0.20
CA ALA A 269 -14.54 1.76 0.60
C ALA A 269 -15.68 0.83 1.06
N TRP A 270 -16.21 0.00 0.17
CA TRP A 270 -17.17 -1.04 0.51
C TRP A 270 -16.61 -1.99 1.58
N ALA A 271 -15.42 -2.55 1.37
CA ALA A 271 -14.81 -3.46 2.34
C ALA A 271 -14.59 -2.80 3.71
N LYS A 272 -14.07 -1.56 3.73
CA LYS A 272 -13.94 -0.75 4.96
C LYS A 272 -15.27 -0.60 5.69
N SER A 273 -16.35 -0.29 4.97
CA SER A 273 -17.69 -0.15 5.55
C SER A 273 -18.22 -1.45 6.16
N VAL A 274 -17.94 -2.59 5.54
CA VAL A 274 -18.32 -3.91 6.05
C VAL A 274 -17.56 -4.22 7.35
N PHE A 275 -16.25 -3.93 7.38
CA PHE A 275 -15.40 -4.15 8.55
C PHE A 275 -15.74 -3.22 9.72
N ALA A 276 -16.05 -1.95 9.44
CA ALA A 276 -16.48 -0.98 10.45
C ALA A 276 -17.75 -1.46 11.18
N ASN A 277 -18.66 -2.10 10.45
CA ASN A 277 -19.88 -2.72 10.99
C ASN A 277 -19.64 -4.08 11.66
N ARG A 278 -18.38 -4.51 11.84
CA ARG A 278 -17.99 -5.81 12.40
C ARG A 278 -18.58 -7.02 11.64
N LYS A 279 -18.95 -6.84 10.37
CA LYS A 279 -19.48 -7.89 9.48
C LYS A 279 -18.34 -8.53 8.69
N ARG A 280 -18.62 -9.68 8.07
CA ARG A 280 -17.69 -10.36 7.16
C ARG A 280 -18.11 -10.14 5.71
N LEU A 281 -17.13 -10.05 4.80
CA LEU A 281 -17.43 -9.97 3.36
C LEU A 281 -18.23 -11.19 2.86
N SER A 282 -18.05 -12.36 3.49
CA SER A 282 -18.79 -13.59 3.15
C SER A 282 -20.28 -13.52 3.48
N GLN A 283 -20.71 -12.57 4.31
CA GLN A 283 -22.12 -12.36 4.69
C GLN A 283 -22.81 -11.34 3.79
N ARG A 284 -22.08 -10.71 2.86
CA ARG A 284 -22.62 -9.68 1.98
C ARG A 284 -23.04 -10.30 0.64
N PRO A 285 -24.16 -9.84 0.05
CA PRO A 285 -24.54 -10.22 -1.30
C PRO A 285 -23.43 -9.92 -2.30
N LEU A 286 -23.24 -10.81 -3.27
CA LEU A 286 -22.25 -10.62 -4.34
C LEU A 286 -22.51 -9.33 -5.15
N ALA A 287 -23.76 -8.91 -5.29
CA ALA A 287 -24.16 -7.70 -5.99
C ALA A 287 -23.57 -6.40 -5.40
N GLU A 288 -23.18 -6.42 -4.11
CA GLU A 288 -22.51 -5.26 -3.49
C GLU A 288 -21.01 -5.17 -3.85
N CYS A 289 -20.42 -6.27 -4.33
CA CYS A 289 -19.03 -6.29 -4.76
C CYS A 289 -18.93 -5.64 -6.16
N PRO A 290 -18.06 -4.62 -6.37
CA PRO A 290 -17.92 -4.00 -7.68
C PRO A 290 -17.50 -5.01 -8.76
N ALA A 291 -18.34 -5.25 -9.76
CA ALA A 291 -18.14 -6.33 -10.73
C ALA A 291 -16.83 -6.23 -11.54
N SER A 292 -16.30 -5.01 -11.73
CA SER A 292 -15.04 -4.75 -12.44
C SER A 292 -13.80 -5.19 -11.66
N THR A 293 -13.91 -5.47 -10.35
CA THR A 293 -12.82 -6.03 -9.55
C THR A 293 -12.75 -7.56 -9.59
N LEU A 294 -13.67 -8.22 -10.31
CA LEU A 294 -13.76 -9.66 -10.50
C LEU A 294 -13.46 -10.06 -11.96
N PRO A 295 -12.18 -10.15 -12.36
CA PRO A 295 -11.81 -10.57 -13.71
C PRO A 295 -12.37 -11.95 -14.06
N LYS A 296 -12.88 -12.12 -15.29
CA LYS A 296 -13.47 -13.38 -15.78
C LYS A 296 -12.61 -14.61 -15.49
N ARG A 297 -11.28 -14.48 -15.64
CA ARG A 297 -10.30 -15.56 -15.39
C ARG A 297 -10.23 -15.99 -13.91
N LEU A 298 -10.53 -15.09 -12.98
CA LEU A 298 -10.39 -15.32 -11.54
C LEU A 298 -11.72 -15.63 -10.85
N ARG A 299 -12.87 -15.42 -11.50
CA ARG A 299 -14.19 -15.74 -10.97
C ARG A 299 -14.30 -17.15 -10.36
N PRO A 300 -13.80 -18.23 -10.99
CA PRO A 300 -13.88 -19.58 -10.41
C PRO A 300 -13.15 -19.75 -9.06
N TYR A 301 -12.30 -18.79 -8.68
CA TYR A 301 -11.55 -18.81 -7.43
C TYR A 301 -12.03 -17.78 -6.42
N LEU A 302 -12.67 -16.70 -6.88
CA LEU A 302 -13.12 -15.57 -6.06
C LEU A 302 -14.63 -15.63 -5.76
N GLU A 303 -15.42 -16.30 -6.60
CA GLU A 303 -16.85 -16.48 -6.42
C GLU A 303 -17.15 -17.88 -5.88
N ILE A 304 -18.24 -17.99 -5.12
CA ILE A 304 -18.83 -19.26 -4.68
C ILE A 304 -20.05 -19.51 -5.54
N SER A 305 -20.08 -20.65 -6.22
CA SER A 305 -21.23 -21.07 -7.02
C SER A 305 -22.25 -21.83 -6.16
N ASP A 306 -23.54 -21.66 -6.45
CA ASP A 306 -24.60 -22.49 -5.89
C ASP A 306 -24.67 -23.88 -6.54
N ALA A 307 -25.65 -24.69 -6.12
CA ALA A 307 -25.89 -26.04 -6.66
C ALA A 307 -26.23 -26.03 -8.17
N ASP A 308 -26.73 -24.91 -8.69
CA ASP A 308 -27.08 -24.72 -10.10
C ASP A 308 -25.90 -24.13 -10.92
N GLY A 309 -24.73 -23.91 -10.28
CA GLY A 309 -23.54 -23.34 -10.90
C GLY A 309 -23.58 -21.82 -11.09
N LYS A 310 -24.56 -21.11 -10.52
CA LYS A 310 -24.66 -19.65 -10.58
C LYS A 310 -23.86 -19.00 -9.45
N PRO A 311 -23.32 -17.78 -9.66
CA PRO A 311 -22.54 -17.09 -8.64
C PRO A 311 -23.45 -16.62 -7.51
N ALA A 312 -23.32 -17.23 -6.33
CA ALA A 312 -24.19 -16.99 -5.18
C ALA A 312 -23.49 -16.24 -4.04
N GLY A 313 -22.16 -16.28 -4.01
CA GLY A 313 -21.39 -15.62 -2.95
C GLY A 313 -19.96 -15.33 -3.33
N LEU A 314 -19.21 -14.80 -2.36
CA LEU A 314 -17.81 -14.40 -2.52
C LEU A 314 -16.92 -15.25 -1.62
N HIS A 315 -15.81 -15.76 -2.15
CA HIS A 315 -14.69 -16.26 -1.36
C HIS A 315 -13.99 -15.07 -0.69
N ALA A 316 -14.54 -14.66 0.45
CA ALA A 316 -14.16 -13.44 1.17
C ALA A 316 -12.65 -13.27 1.36
N ASP A 317 -11.95 -14.31 1.80
CA ASP A 317 -10.53 -14.23 2.14
C ASP A 317 -9.64 -14.09 0.91
N ARG A 318 -9.97 -14.82 -0.15
CA ARG A 318 -9.31 -14.71 -1.45
C ARG A 318 -9.57 -13.36 -2.08
N TYR A 319 -10.80 -12.85 -1.97
CA TYR A 319 -11.14 -11.53 -2.48
C TYR A 319 -10.44 -10.41 -1.69
N GLU A 320 -10.37 -10.51 -0.36
CA GLU A 320 -9.65 -9.53 0.46
C GLU A 320 -8.16 -9.50 0.10
N PHE A 321 -7.52 -10.67 -0.04
CA PHE A 321 -6.15 -10.76 -0.53
C PHE A 321 -5.98 -10.13 -1.93
N TRP A 322 -6.92 -10.43 -2.83
CA TRP A 322 -6.93 -9.90 -4.19
C TRP A 322 -7.07 -8.38 -4.22
N LEU A 323 -8.01 -7.84 -3.44
CA LEU A 323 -8.25 -6.41 -3.31
C LEU A 323 -6.98 -5.69 -2.85
N TYR A 324 -6.36 -6.16 -1.75
CA TYR A 324 -5.12 -5.59 -1.24
C TYR A 324 -3.98 -5.64 -2.26
N ARG A 325 -3.80 -6.79 -2.93
CA ARG A 325 -2.83 -6.92 -4.02
C ARG A 325 -3.03 -5.87 -5.11
N GLN A 326 -4.28 -5.62 -5.47
CA GLN A 326 -4.66 -4.71 -6.54
C GLN A 326 -4.53 -3.24 -6.13
N ILE A 327 -4.81 -2.88 -4.87
CA ILE A 327 -4.54 -1.54 -4.35
C ILE A 327 -3.03 -1.28 -4.33
N ARG A 328 -2.22 -2.20 -3.79
CA ARG A 328 -0.76 -2.06 -3.79
C ARG A 328 -0.16 -1.92 -5.19
N LYS A 329 -0.68 -2.69 -6.16
CA LYS A 329 -0.22 -2.58 -7.56
C LYS A 329 -0.43 -1.17 -8.11
N ARG A 330 -1.58 -0.57 -7.82
CA ARG A 330 -1.99 0.75 -8.34
C ARG A 330 -1.31 1.91 -7.61
N LEU A 331 -1.07 1.74 -6.31
CA LEU A 331 -0.20 2.65 -5.57
C LEU A 331 1.21 2.71 -6.18
N LYS A 332 1.76 1.54 -6.56
CA LYS A 332 3.07 1.47 -7.22
C LYS A 332 3.10 2.06 -8.64
N SER A 333 1.99 2.02 -9.38
CA SER A 333 1.91 2.63 -10.71
C SER A 333 1.57 4.13 -10.68
N GLY A 334 1.25 4.69 -9.51
CA GLY A 334 0.78 6.07 -9.37
C GLY A 334 -0.70 6.28 -9.70
N GLU A 335 -1.43 5.22 -10.08
CA GLU A 335 -2.88 5.29 -10.31
C GLU A 335 -3.65 5.64 -9.04
N LEU A 336 -3.17 5.13 -7.90
CA LEU A 336 -3.64 5.49 -6.56
C LEU A 336 -2.51 6.19 -5.80
N TYR A 337 -2.88 7.10 -4.91
CA TYR A 337 -1.97 7.89 -4.09
C TYR A 337 -2.58 8.17 -2.71
N LEU A 338 -1.82 8.84 -1.86
CA LEU A 338 -2.19 9.26 -0.51
C LEU A 338 -1.83 10.74 -0.36
N ASP A 339 -2.82 11.61 -0.18
CA ASP A 339 -2.60 13.06 -0.02
C ASP A 339 -1.69 13.37 1.17
N ASP A 340 -1.88 12.62 2.26
CA ASP A 340 -1.19 12.82 3.53
C ASP A 340 0.02 11.88 3.69
N SER A 341 0.75 11.63 2.60
CA SER A 341 2.01 10.89 2.54
C SER A 341 3.17 11.83 2.19
N LEU A 342 4.44 11.50 2.48
CA LEU A 342 5.57 12.24 1.90
C LEU A 342 6.01 11.61 0.57
N GLN A 343 5.88 10.30 0.41
CA GLN A 343 6.46 9.54 -0.71
C GLN A 343 5.45 9.11 -1.78
N HIS A 344 4.16 9.04 -1.43
CA HIS A 344 3.12 8.46 -2.26
C HIS A 344 2.02 9.47 -2.60
N ARG A 345 2.40 10.75 -2.77
CA ARG A 345 1.47 11.81 -3.17
C ARG A 345 1.23 11.81 -4.67
N HIS A 346 0.18 12.51 -5.07
CA HIS A 346 -0.05 12.78 -6.47
C HIS A 346 1.08 13.67 -7.02
N PHE A 347 1.62 13.31 -8.18
CA PHE A 347 2.77 14.02 -8.75
C PHE A 347 2.48 15.51 -9.02
N SER A 348 1.24 15.86 -9.38
CA SER A 348 0.88 17.27 -9.62
C SER A 348 0.96 18.13 -8.37
N ASP A 349 0.94 17.56 -7.17
CA ASP A 349 1.09 18.31 -5.92
C ASP A 349 2.50 18.88 -5.75
N GLU A 350 3.48 18.36 -6.49
CA GLU A 350 4.86 18.86 -6.51
C GLU A 350 5.10 19.85 -7.66
N LEU A 351 4.12 20.03 -8.54
CA LEU A 351 4.20 20.94 -9.66
C LEU A 351 3.56 22.28 -9.29
N VAL A 352 4.06 23.35 -9.93
CA VAL A 352 3.34 24.63 -9.95
C VAL A 352 2.00 24.44 -10.66
N SER A 353 0.99 25.23 -10.27
CA SER A 353 -0.29 25.20 -10.96
C SER A 353 -0.12 25.56 -12.44
N MET A 354 -1.04 25.11 -13.29
CA MET A 354 -1.02 25.46 -14.72
C MET A 354 -1.12 26.97 -14.94
N GLU A 355 -1.77 27.69 -14.02
CA GLU A 355 -1.89 29.16 -14.06
C GLU A 355 -0.55 29.85 -13.75
N GLU A 356 0.20 29.34 -12.77
CA GLU A 356 1.50 29.89 -12.34
C GLU A 356 2.68 29.43 -13.21
N MET A 357 2.47 28.41 -14.05
CA MET A 357 3.53 27.78 -14.85
C MET A 357 4.27 28.78 -15.73
N ALA A 358 3.55 29.71 -16.38
CA ALA A 358 4.16 30.70 -17.28
C ALA A 358 5.10 31.64 -16.52
N ASP A 359 4.67 32.15 -15.36
CA ASP A 359 5.45 33.05 -14.52
C ASP A 359 6.65 32.34 -13.90
N ALA A 360 6.48 31.09 -13.45
CA ALA A 360 7.55 30.27 -12.93
C ALA A 360 8.63 29.98 -14.00
N LEU A 361 8.23 29.64 -15.23
CA LEU A 361 9.15 29.42 -16.34
C LEU A 361 9.86 30.70 -16.80
N ALA A 362 9.19 31.85 -16.73
CA ALA A 362 9.80 33.14 -17.06
C ALA A 362 10.98 33.47 -16.13
N GLN A 363 10.89 33.12 -14.85
CA GLN A 363 11.94 33.38 -13.85
C GLN A 363 13.19 32.52 -14.03
N ILE A 364 13.07 31.34 -14.62
CA ILE A 364 14.17 30.36 -14.74
C ILE A 364 15.11 30.70 -15.93
N ASP A 365 14.68 31.56 -16.87
CA ASP A 365 15.44 32.06 -18.04
C ASP A 365 16.17 30.97 -18.86
N ILE A 366 15.62 29.75 -18.90
CA ILE A 366 16.15 28.67 -19.73
C ILE A 366 15.53 28.78 -21.13
N HIS A 367 16.35 29.14 -22.11
CA HIS A 367 15.90 29.34 -23.50
C HIS A 367 15.21 28.11 -24.10
N PHE A 368 15.68 26.90 -23.74
CA PHE A 368 15.05 25.64 -24.13
C PHE A 368 13.59 25.60 -23.66
N LEU A 369 13.24 25.98 -22.44
CA LEU A 369 11.87 25.86 -21.94
C LEU A 369 10.88 26.89 -22.52
N ARG A 370 11.35 27.81 -23.39
CA ARG A 370 10.52 28.85 -24.03
C ARG A 370 9.92 28.42 -25.37
N GLN A 371 10.41 27.33 -25.96
CA GLN A 371 9.89 26.82 -27.22
C GLN A 371 8.79 25.77 -26.97
N PRO A 372 7.76 25.68 -27.82
CA PRO A 372 6.76 24.61 -27.74
C PRO A 372 7.43 23.24 -27.82
N ILE A 373 6.98 22.29 -26.99
CA ILE A 373 7.62 20.98 -26.87
C ILE A 373 7.62 20.21 -28.19
N GLU A 374 6.59 20.39 -29.03
CA GLU A 374 6.48 19.78 -30.35
C GLU A 374 7.64 20.21 -31.26
N ALA A 375 7.94 21.51 -31.31
CA ALA A 375 9.02 22.05 -32.14
C ALA A 375 10.41 21.53 -31.70
N GLN A 376 10.57 21.30 -30.39
CA GLN A 376 11.80 20.73 -29.84
C GLN A 376 11.95 19.26 -30.17
N LEU A 377 10.86 18.50 -30.02
CA LEU A 377 10.84 17.08 -30.35
C LEU A 377 11.12 16.86 -31.84
N ASP A 378 10.56 17.70 -32.71
CA ASP A 378 10.81 17.65 -34.15
C ASP A 378 12.30 17.90 -34.46
N THR A 379 12.91 18.90 -33.82
CA THR A 379 14.34 19.21 -33.98
C THR A 379 15.22 18.04 -33.51
N LEU A 380 14.96 17.52 -32.30
CA LEU A 380 15.70 16.39 -31.73
C LEU A 380 15.52 15.11 -32.55
N ALA A 381 14.33 14.87 -33.10
CA ALA A 381 14.06 13.73 -33.95
C ALA A 381 14.83 13.82 -35.27
N ALA A 382 14.91 15.01 -35.87
CA ALA A 382 15.71 15.27 -37.07
C ALA A 382 17.20 15.06 -36.80
N ASP A 383 17.72 15.57 -35.68
CA ASP A 383 19.12 15.39 -35.27
C ASP A 383 19.45 13.91 -35.02
N LEU A 384 18.59 13.20 -34.30
CA LEU A 384 18.74 11.76 -34.06
C LEU A 384 18.75 10.98 -35.37
N HIS A 385 17.86 11.33 -36.31
CA HIS A 385 17.80 10.69 -37.62
C HIS A 385 19.08 10.94 -38.43
N ALA A 386 19.61 12.17 -38.42
CA ALA A 386 20.87 12.51 -39.08
C ALA A 386 22.06 11.74 -38.47
N GLN A 387 22.14 11.66 -37.14
CA GLN A 387 23.18 10.88 -36.44
C GLN A 387 23.09 9.39 -36.78
N TRP A 388 21.87 8.84 -36.83
CA TRP A 388 21.66 7.43 -37.18
C TRP A 388 22.08 7.13 -38.63
N LEU A 389 21.79 8.03 -39.57
CA LEU A 389 22.26 7.91 -40.95
C LEU A 389 23.78 8.03 -41.09
N ALA A 390 24.42 8.88 -40.28
CA ALA A 390 25.88 9.02 -40.27
C ALA A 390 26.54 7.74 -39.73
N PHE A 391 26.06 7.21 -38.61
CA PHE A 391 26.54 5.95 -38.02
C PHE A 391 26.46 4.78 -39.00
N ASN A 392 25.35 4.64 -39.75
CA ASN A 392 25.18 3.59 -40.75
C ASN A 392 26.07 3.77 -42.00
N ARG A 393 26.69 4.93 -42.21
CA ARG A 393 27.64 5.17 -43.31
C ARG A 393 29.10 4.93 -42.90
N GLU A 394 29.38 4.90 -41.60
CA GLU A 394 30.71 4.67 -41.03
C GLU A 394 30.97 3.19 -40.68
N LEU A 395 29.95 2.33 -40.81
CA LEU A 395 30.01 0.86 -40.84
C LEU A 395 29.99 0.36 -42.29
#